data_AF-A0A957G0K2-F1
#
_entry.id   AF-A0A957G0K2-F1
#
_cell.length_a   1.000
_cell.length_b   1.000
_cell.length_c   1.000
_cell.angle_alpha   90.00
_cell.angle_beta   90.00
_cell.angle_gamma   90.00
#
_symmetry.space_group_name_H-M   'P 1'
#
loop_
_entity.id
_entity.type
_entity.pdbx_description
1 polymer ?
#
loop_
_entity_poly.entity_id
_entity_poly.type
_entity_poly.pdbx_seq_one_letter_code
_entity_poly.pdbx_strand_id
1 'polypeptide(L)'
;MSTFDKAHIDPNIRQYATRIKRGEIGRYVLLPGDPDRVGRIGNHLEEVVEVAFSREFRTITGRYKGITVSAMSTGIGCPSASIAVEELANAGATHFIRVGSTAAIQPHIKTGDIIINTAALRNDGTTRAYVPDNYPAVADHFLTHALIEAAIAQREHQNFSIYVGVNACDDAFYAETPEWIEKLTR
;
A
#
# COMPACT_ATOMS: atom_id res chain seq x y z
N MET A 1 29.17 -19.06 10.12
CA MET A 1 27.82 -18.59 9.73
C MET A 1 27.95 -18.06 8.30
N SER A 2 27.21 -18.60 7.35
CA SER A 2 27.10 -17.98 6.03
C SER A 2 26.38 -16.64 6.19
N THR A 3 26.85 -15.61 5.49
CA THR A 3 26.18 -14.31 5.42
C THR A 3 24.79 -14.51 4.82
N PHE A 4 23.74 -14.06 5.50
CA PHE A 4 22.37 -14.15 4.97
C PHE A 4 22.19 -13.10 3.87
N ASP A 5 22.10 -13.56 2.64
CA ASP A 5 21.82 -12.70 1.48
C ASP A 5 20.31 -12.49 1.33
N LYS A 6 19.84 -11.27 1.62
CA LYS A 6 18.43 -10.90 1.49
C LYS A 6 17.99 -10.75 0.03
N ALA A 7 18.93 -10.66 -0.93
CA ALA A 7 18.63 -10.59 -2.35
C ALA A 7 18.46 -11.97 -2.99
N HIS A 8 18.82 -13.06 -2.30
CA HIS A 8 18.62 -14.41 -2.79
C HIS A 8 17.13 -14.79 -2.73
N ILE A 9 16.53 -15.03 -3.90
CA ILE A 9 15.12 -15.44 -4.04
C ILE A 9 15.06 -16.95 -4.32
N ASP A 10 14.62 -17.73 -3.34
CA ASP A 10 14.22 -19.13 -3.54
C ASP A 10 12.69 -19.24 -3.49
N PRO A 11 12.03 -19.63 -4.60
CA PRO A 11 10.56 -19.73 -4.63
C PRO A 11 9.99 -20.81 -3.70
N ASN A 12 10.82 -21.75 -3.22
CA ASN A 12 10.43 -22.81 -2.30
C ASN A 12 10.55 -22.41 -0.83
N ILE A 13 11.22 -21.28 -0.54
CA ILE A 13 11.44 -20.79 0.82
C ILE A 13 10.41 -19.70 1.13
N ARG A 14 9.81 -19.79 2.32
CA ARG A 14 8.92 -18.74 2.82
C ARG A 14 9.73 -17.47 3.08
N GLN A 15 9.17 -16.34 2.68
CA GLN A 15 9.73 -15.02 2.96
C GLN A 15 9.88 -14.81 4.48
N TYR A 16 10.90 -14.05 4.88
CA TYR A 16 11.37 -14.04 6.26
C TYR A 16 10.38 -13.36 7.22
N ALA A 17 9.89 -12.18 6.85
CA ALA A 17 9.06 -11.35 7.70
C ALA A 17 7.58 -11.70 7.60
N THR A 18 7.09 -11.86 6.37
CA THR A 18 5.66 -12.04 6.02
C THR A 18 5.22 -13.50 6.04
N ARG A 19 6.17 -14.44 5.97
CA ARG A 19 5.93 -15.89 5.94
C ARG A 19 5.12 -16.39 4.75
N ILE A 20 4.96 -15.61 3.69
CA ILE A 20 4.33 -16.06 2.43
C ILE A 20 5.33 -16.85 1.57
N LYS A 21 4.84 -17.60 0.58
CA LYS A 21 5.67 -18.15 -0.52
C LYS A 21 5.03 -17.92 -1.88
N ARG A 22 5.82 -18.10 -2.94
CA ARG A 22 5.32 -18.05 -4.31
C ARG A 22 4.20 -19.07 -4.52
N GLY A 23 3.16 -18.65 -5.23
CA GLY A 23 1.97 -19.48 -5.48
C GLY A 23 0.88 -19.40 -4.40
N GLU A 24 1.11 -18.75 -3.26
CA GLU A 24 0.07 -18.51 -2.24
C GLU A 24 -0.63 -17.15 -2.41
N ILE A 25 -0.09 -16.27 -3.24
CA ILE A 25 -0.57 -14.89 -3.44
C ILE A 25 -0.89 -14.60 -4.90
N GLY A 26 -1.82 -13.67 -5.12
CA GLY A 26 -2.20 -13.17 -6.44
C GLY A 26 -1.24 -12.11 -6.97
N ARG A 27 -1.36 -11.79 -8.27
CA ARG A 27 -0.56 -10.72 -8.91
C ARG A 27 -0.92 -9.32 -8.41
N TYR A 28 -2.17 -9.13 -8.00
CA TYR A 28 -2.73 -7.87 -7.51
C TYR A 28 -2.85 -7.93 -5.99
N VAL A 29 -2.23 -6.97 -5.30
CA VAL A 29 -2.19 -6.95 -3.84
C VAL A 29 -2.67 -5.61 -3.30
N LEU A 30 -3.69 -5.66 -2.45
CA LEU A 30 -4.15 -4.52 -1.67
C LEU A 30 -3.33 -4.42 -0.38
N LEU A 31 -2.78 -3.24 -0.11
CA LEU A 31 -1.87 -3.01 1.02
C LEU A 31 -2.51 -2.07 2.06
N PRO A 32 -3.37 -2.57 2.97
CA PRO A 32 -3.74 -1.82 4.16
C PRO A 32 -2.55 -1.63 5.11
N GLY A 33 -2.66 -0.66 6.02
CA GLY A 33 -1.67 -0.52 7.11
C GLY A 33 -2.01 -1.46 8.26
N ASP A 34 -3.24 -1.32 8.75
CA ASP A 34 -3.82 -2.07 9.84
C ASP A 34 -4.19 -3.52 9.46
N PRO A 35 -3.71 -4.55 10.19
CA PRO A 35 -4.12 -5.95 10.05
C PRO A 35 -5.64 -6.18 10.07
N ASP A 36 -6.41 -5.40 10.82
CA ASP A 36 -7.86 -5.58 10.89
C ASP A 36 -8.56 -5.21 9.58
N ARG A 37 -7.96 -4.29 8.81
CA ARG A 37 -8.49 -3.91 7.49
C ARG A 37 -8.33 -5.02 6.46
N VAL A 38 -7.42 -5.96 6.66
CA VAL A 38 -7.28 -7.15 5.82
C VAL A 38 -8.56 -8.00 5.87
N GLY A 39 -9.12 -8.20 7.06
CA GLY A 39 -10.40 -8.92 7.22
C GLY A 39 -11.57 -8.20 6.54
N ARG A 40 -11.62 -6.86 6.62
CA ARG A 40 -12.64 -6.06 5.93
C ARG A 40 -12.57 -6.21 4.41
N ILE A 41 -11.36 -6.23 3.85
CA ILE A 41 -11.14 -6.50 2.43
C ILE A 41 -11.60 -7.93 2.08
N GLY A 42 -11.30 -8.91 2.93
CA GLY A 42 -11.72 -10.30 2.76
C GLY A 42 -13.23 -10.48 2.60
N ASN A 43 -14.05 -9.65 3.26
CA ASN A 43 -15.51 -9.69 3.11
C ASN A 43 -16.01 -9.37 1.69
N HIS A 44 -15.16 -8.82 0.82
CA HIS A 44 -15.48 -8.52 -0.58
C HIS A 44 -14.92 -9.55 -1.56
N LEU A 45 -14.29 -10.62 -1.06
CA LEU A 45 -13.65 -11.66 -1.85
C LEU A 45 -14.40 -12.99 -1.70
N GLU A 46 -14.32 -13.80 -2.75
CA GLU A 46 -14.75 -15.20 -2.76
C GLU A 46 -13.55 -16.12 -2.43
N GLU A 47 -13.80 -17.35 -1.98
CA GLU A 47 -12.76 -18.38 -1.76
C GLU A 47 -11.58 -17.90 -0.88
N VAL A 48 -11.86 -17.12 0.16
CA VAL A 48 -10.83 -16.47 0.99
C VAL A 48 -10.07 -17.49 1.83
N VAL A 49 -8.75 -17.43 1.75
CA VAL A 49 -7.81 -18.19 2.58
C VAL A 49 -6.87 -17.24 3.29
N GLU A 50 -6.71 -17.42 4.60
CA GLU A 50 -5.63 -16.76 5.35
C GLU A 50 -4.31 -17.49 5.06
N VAL A 51 -3.36 -16.77 4.44
CA VAL A 51 -2.08 -17.33 4.00
C VAL A 51 -1.09 -17.38 5.15
N ALA A 52 -0.97 -16.26 5.87
CA ALA A 52 -0.06 -16.10 6.98
C ALA A 52 -0.45 -14.89 7.83
N PHE A 53 -0.08 -14.94 9.12
CA PHE A 53 -0.08 -13.78 9.99
C PHE A 53 1.20 -13.78 10.82
N SER A 54 2.12 -12.87 10.52
CA SER A 54 3.38 -12.73 11.24
C SER A 54 3.69 -11.26 11.51
N ARG A 55 3.90 -10.93 12.79
CA ARG A 55 4.07 -9.54 13.25
C ARG A 55 2.89 -8.66 12.80
N GLU A 56 3.13 -7.58 12.08
CA GLU A 56 2.10 -6.73 11.46
C GLU A 56 1.61 -7.23 10.09
N PHE A 57 2.21 -8.28 9.52
CA PHE A 57 1.91 -8.77 8.17
C PHE A 57 0.86 -9.87 8.21
N ARG A 58 -0.42 -9.49 8.16
CA ARG A 58 -1.55 -10.40 7.96
C ARG A 58 -1.87 -10.46 6.48
N THR A 59 -1.88 -11.66 5.91
CA THR A 59 -2.09 -11.87 4.47
C THR A 59 -3.26 -12.80 4.24
N ILE A 60 -4.19 -12.37 3.39
CA ILE A 60 -5.24 -13.21 2.81
C ILE A 60 -5.13 -13.24 1.29
N THR A 61 -5.61 -14.32 0.69
CA THR A 61 -5.80 -14.45 -0.75
C THR A 61 -7.21 -14.94 -1.02
N GLY A 62 -7.86 -14.38 -2.03
CA GLY A 62 -9.18 -14.82 -2.49
C GLY A 62 -9.39 -14.50 -3.96
N ARG A 63 -10.62 -14.60 -4.41
CA ARG A 63 -11.06 -14.29 -5.77
C ARG A 63 -11.93 -13.04 -5.78
N TYR A 64 -11.75 -12.21 -6.78
CA TYR A 64 -12.64 -11.09 -7.06
C TYR A 64 -12.95 -11.10 -8.56
N LYS A 65 -14.22 -11.27 -8.96
CA LYS A 65 -14.61 -11.28 -10.37
C LYS A 65 -13.74 -12.20 -11.26
N GLY A 66 -13.43 -13.40 -10.76
CA GLY A 66 -12.64 -14.41 -11.46
C GLY A 66 -11.12 -14.25 -11.40
N ILE A 67 -10.59 -13.16 -10.83
CA ILE A 67 -9.14 -12.96 -10.67
C ILE A 67 -8.69 -13.22 -9.22
N THR A 68 -7.48 -13.74 -9.04
CA THR A 68 -6.87 -13.93 -7.72
C THR A 68 -6.33 -12.59 -7.21
N VAL A 69 -6.81 -12.17 -6.05
CA VAL A 69 -6.42 -10.93 -5.36
C VAL A 69 -5.95 -11.28 -3.96
N SER A 70 -4.86 -10.65 -3.52
CA SER A 70 -4.39 -10.76 -2.15
C SER A 70 -4.53 -9.43 -1.41
N ALA A 71 -4.60 -9.49 -0.09
CA ALA A 71 -4.47 -8.33 0.76
C ALA A 71 -3.46 -8.62 1.87
N MET A 72 -2.50 -7.71 2.08
CA MET A 72 -1.48 -7.82 3.12
C MET A 72 -1.39 -6.52 3.90
N SER A 73 -1.52 -6.58 5.23
CA SER A 73 -1.22 -5.43 6.08
C SER A 73 0.28 -5.15 6.13
N THR A 74 0.62 -3.87 6.21
CA THR A 74 2.01 -3.37 6.09
C THR A 74 2.52 -2.70 7.35
N GLY A 75 1.68 -2.57 8.39
CA GLY A 75 2.02 -1.75 9.56
C GLY A 75 2.03 -0.25 9.27
N ILE A 76 2.69 0.49 10.16
CA ILE A 76 2.87 1.94 10.07
C ILE A 76 4.32 2.23 9.68
N GLY A 77 4.51 3.18 8.76
CA GLY A 77 5.81 3.68 8.34
C GLY A 77 6.40 2.97 7.12
N CYS A 78 7.21 3.72 6.37
CA CYS A 78 7.90 3.23 5.18
C CYS A 78 8.82 2.02 5.44
N PRO A 79 9.52 1.89 6.58
CA PRO A 79 10.40 0.74 6.83
C PRO A 79 9.64 -0.59 6.77
N SER A 80 8.49 -0.69 7.44
CA SER A 80 7.69 -1.92 7.46
C SER A 80 7.00 -2.18 6.13
N ALA A 81 6.44 -1.12 5.51
CA ALA A 81 5.82 -1.25 4.19
C ALA A 81 6.81 -1.73 3.12
N SER A 82 8.07 -1.30 3.16
CA SER A 82 9.09 -1.76 2.22
C SER A 82 9.35 -3.27 2.32
N ILE A 83 9.35 -3.83 3.54
CA ILE A 83 9.51 -5.28 3.76
C ILE A 83 8.36 -6.04 3.10
N ALA A 84 7.13 -5.59 3.30
CA ALA A 84 5.95 -6.21 2.69
C ALA A 84 6.03 -6.18 1.16
N VAL A 85 6.36 -5.04 0.57
CA VAL A 85 6.42 -4.88 -0.90
C VAL A 85 7.52 -5.75 -1.51
N GLU A 86 8.72 -5.76 -0.94
CA GLU A 86 9.85 -6.59 -1.40
C GLU A 86 9.51 -8.09 -1.32
N GLU A 87 9.00 -8.55 -0.18
CA GLU A 87 8.69 -9.98 0.00
C GLU A 87 7.49 -10.43 -0.86
N LEU A 88 6.50 -9.57 -1.08
CA LEU A 88 5.42 -9.84 -2.03
C LEU A 88 5.91 -9.87 -3.49
N ALA A 89 6.80 -8.96 -3.88
CA ALA A 89 7.41 -8.96 -5.20
C ALA A 89 8.20 -10.26 -5.44
N ASN A 90 8.99 -10.70 -4.46
CA ASN A 90 9.69 -11.99 -4.47
C ASN A 90 8.71 -13.19 -4.59
N ALA A 91 7.52 -13.08 -4.01
CA ALA A 91 6.46 -14.08 -4.11
C ALA A 91 5.65 -14.02 -5.42
N GLY A 92 5.93 -13.05 -6.31
CA GLY A 92 5.34 -12.93 -7.64
C GLY A 92 4.22 -11.90 -7.79
N ALA A 93 4.00 -11.04 -6.79
CA ALA A 93 3.14 -9.87 -6.94
C ALA A 93 3.74 -8.88 -7.94
N THR A 94 2.88 -8.20 -8.70
CA THR A 94 3.31 -7.22 -9.73
C THR A 94 2.57 -5.90 -9.64
N HIS A 95 1.42 -5.87 -8.97
CA HIS A 95 0.58 -4.69 -8.84
C HIS A 95 0.26 -4.48 -7.36
N PHE A 96 0.60 -3.31 -6.85
CA PHE A 96 0.43 -2.94 -5.45
C PHE A 96 -0.48 -1.71 -5.34
N ILE A 97 -1.54 -1.82 -4.55
CA ILE A 97 -2.46 -0.70 -4.30
C ILE A 97 -2.50 -0.46 -2.79
N ARG A 98 -1.93 0.66 -2.35
CA ARG A 98 -1.98 1.09 -0.95
C ARG A 98 -3.39 1.59 -0.62
N VAL A 99 -4.08 0.94 0.32
CA VAL A 99 -5.41 1.34 0.80
C VAL A 99 -5.31 1.87 2.22
N GLY A 100 -5.12 3.18 2.33
CA GLY A 100 -4.81 3.88 3.56
C GLY A 100 -5.92 4.82 4.04
N SER A 101 -5.72 5.35 5.24
CA SER A 101 -6.34 6.59 5.69
C SER A 101 -5.29 7.69 5.61
N THR A 102 -5.71 8.93 5.40
CA THR A 102 -4.82 10.10 5.37
C THR A 102 -5.53 11.31 5.97
N ALA A 103 -4.77 12.23 6.55
CA ALA A 103 -5.26 13.57 6.78
C ALA A 103 -5.31 14.34 5.45
N ALA A 104 -6.20 15.31 5.36
CA ALA A 104 -6.20 16.28 4.27
C ALA A 104 -5.61 17.60 4.77
N ILE A 105 -4.69 18.17 3.99
CA ILE A 105 -4.10 19.49 4.27
C ILE A 105 -4.78 20.61 3.47
N GLN A 106 -5.70 20.25 2.59
CA GLN A 106 -6.51 21.18 1.81
C GLN A 106 -7.88 21.37 2.49
N PRO A 107 -8.30 22.60 2.83
CA PRO A 107 -9.45 22.86 3.70
C PRO A 107 -10.81 22.47 3.11
N HIS A 108 -10.88 22.27 1.79
CA HIS A 108 -12.11 21.87 1.11
C HIS A 108 -12.34 20.35 1.09
N ILE A 109 -11.32 19.54 1.41
CA ILE A 109 -11.40 18.08 1.47
C ILE A 109 -11.91 17.66 2.84
N LYS A 110 -12.93 16.80 2.88
CA LYS A 110 -13.64 16.41 4.11
C LYS A 110 -13.35 14.96 4.47
N THR A 111 -13.50 14.62 5.74
CA THR A 111 -13.49 13.22 6.20
C THR A 111 -14.54 12.42 5.44
N GLY A 112 -14.12 11.30 4.85
CA GLY A 112 -14.99 10.45 4.02
C GLY A 112 -14.82 10.67 2.52
N ASP A 113 -14.19 11.77 2.09
CA ASP A 113 -13.77 11.95 0.71
C ASP A 113 -12.64 10.97 0.34
N ILE A 114 -12.55 10.65 -0.96
CA ILE A 114 -11.55 9.74 -1.51
C ILE A 114 -10.45 10.55 -2.19
N ILE A 115 -9.20 10.23 -1.86
CA ILE A 115 -8.01 10.82 -2.48
C ILE A 115 -7.26 9.73 -3.23
N ILE A 116 -7.02 9.95 -4.52
CA ILE A 116 -6.22 9.08 -5.38
C ILE A 116 -4.89 9.78 -5.66
N ASN A 117 -3.80 9.22 -5.16
CA ASN A 117 -2.49 9.85 -5.26
C ASN A 117 -1.83 9.50 -6.61
N THR A 118 -1.31 10.51 -7.31
CA THR A 118 -0.51 10.36 -8.53
C THR A 118 1.00 10.37 -8.25
N ALA A 119 1.41 10.96 -7.13
CA ALA A 119 2.77 11.00 -6.64
C ALA A 119 2.82 11.25 -5.13
N ALA A 120 4.01 11.10 -4.54
CA ALA A 120 4.27 11.39 -3.14
C ALA A 120 5.53 12.25 -2.96
N LEU A 121 5.47 13.24 -2.06
CA LEU A 121 6.68 13.81 -1.46
C LEU A 121 7.34 12.73 -0.59
N ARG A 122 8.62 12.46 -0.87
CA ARG A 122 9.45 11.48 -0.15
C ARG A 122 10.10 12.12 1.07
N ASN A 123 9.32 12.45 2.10
CA ASN A 123 9.84 12.91 3.38
C ASN A 123 10.06 11.74 4.37
N ASP A 124 10.55 10.61 3.84
CA ASP A 124 10.81 9.40 4.60
C ASP A 124 12.30 9.05 4.58
N GLY A 125 12.74 8.24 5.54
CA GLY A 125 14.12 7.75 5.61
C GLY A 125 14.37 6.50 4.76
N THR A 126 13.33 5.72 4.47
CA THR A 126 13.44 4.41 3.80
C THR A 126 13.85 4.56 2.34
N THR A 127 13.15 5.40 1.57
CA THR A 127 13.35 5.51 0.12
C THR A 127 14.74 6.01 -0.24
N ARG A 128 15.40 6.80 0.63
CA ARG A 128 16.78 7.25 0.45
C ARG A 128 17.79 6.09 0.44
N ALA A 129 17.46 4.96 1.06
CA ALA A 129 18.27 3.75 1.00
C ALA A 129 18.14 3.00 -0.35
N TYR A 130 17.08 3.27 -1.12
CA TYR A 130 16.80 2.59 -2.39
C TYR A 130 17.18 3.44 -3.60
N VAL A 131 16.92 4.75 -3.55
CA VAL A 131 17.09 5.66 -4.70
C VAL A 131 17.56 7.04 -4.25
N PRO A 132 18.29 7.79 -5.12
CA PRO A 132 18.74 9.15 -4.82
C PRO A 132 17.59 10.10 -4.41
N ASP A 133 17.89 11.15 -3.64
CA ASP A 133 16.89 12.08 -3.10
C ASP A 133 16.00 12.74 -4.18
N ASN A 134 16.54 12.98 -5.37
CA ASN A 134 15.82 13.60 -6.49
C ASN A 134 15.02 12.60 -7.34
N TYR A 135 15.03 11.31 -7.01
CA TYR A 135 14.24 10.31 -7.73
C TYR A 135 12.74 10.49 -7.42
N PRO A 136 11.85 10.64 -8.41
CA PRO A 136 10.44 10.92 -8.14
C PRO A 136 9.69 9.67 -7.66
N ALA A 137 8.85 9.80 -6.63
CA ALA A 137 7.88 8.77 -6.26
C ALA A 137 6.56 9.04 -6.99
N VAL A 138 6.44 8.47 -8.20
CA VAL A 138 5.25 8.58 -9.05
C VAL A 138 4.51 7.25 -9.11
N ALA A 139 3.17 7.31 -9.13
CA ALA A 139 2.33 6.14 -9.31
C ALA A 139 2.32 5.69 -10.78
N ASP A 140 2.02 4.41 -11.02
CA ASP A 140 1.82 3.91 -12.37
C ASP A 140 0.60 4.58 -13.02
N HIS A 141 0.79 5.11 -14.23
CA HIS A 141 -0.23 5.90 -14.92
C HIS A 141 -1.53 5.12 -15.16
N PHE A 142 -1.43 3.89 -15.65
CA PHE A 142 -2.61 3.10 -16.03
C PHE A 142 -3.34 2.53 -14.82
N LEU A 143 -2.61 2.12 -13.78
CA LEU A 143 -3.20 1.69 -12.53
C LEU A 143 -3.92 2.85 -11.83
N THR A 144 -3.33 4.06 -11.82
CA THR A 144 -3.99 5.25 -11.28
C THR A 144 -5.23 5.62 -12.06
N HIS A 145 -5.21 5.53 -13.40
CA HIS A 145 -6.39 5.76 -14.22
C HIS A 145 -7.53 4.78 -13.89
N ALA A 146 -7.21 3.49 -13.76
CA ALA A 146 -8.19 2.47 -13.38
C ALA A 146 -8.82 2.73 -12.00
N LEU A 147 -8.03 3.26 -11.05
CA LEU A 147 -8.55 3.67 -9.73
C LEU A 147 -9.50 4.87 -9.83
N ILE A 148 -9.21 5.84 -10.70
CA ILE A 148 -10.07 7.02 -10.93
C ILE A 148 -11.41 6.57 -11.52
N GLU A 149 -11.38 5.73 -12.55
CA GLU A 149 -12.60 5.18 -13.16
C GLU A 149 -13.43 4.39 -12.15
N ALA A 150 -12.78 3.54 -11.35
CA ALA A 150 -13.45 2.77 -10.30
C ALA A 150 -14.09 3.69 -9.24
N ALA A 151 -13.41 4.76 -8.82
CA ALA A 151 -13.95 5.71 -7.85
C ALA A 151 -15.14 6.49 -8.41
N ILE A 152 -15.07 6.94 -9.68
CA ILE A 152 -16.17 7.63 -10.37
C ILE A 152 -17.40 6.72 -10.44
N ALA A 153 -17.23 5.46 -10.83
CA ALA A 153 -18.31 4.50 -10.89
C ALA A 153 -18.95 4.25 -9.50
N GLN A 154 -18.16 4.22 -8.43
CA GLN A 154 -18.69 4.05 -7.06
C GLN A 154 -19.42 5.29 -6.53
N ARG A 155 -19.04 6.49 -6.98
CA ARG A 155 -19.68 7.75 -6.58
C ARG A 155 -21.15 7.83 -6.99
N GLU A 156 -21.58 7.07 -8.00
CA GLU A 156 -23.01 6.97 -8.37
C GLU A 156 -23.86 6.36 -7.25
N HIS A 157 -23.24 5.62 -6.32
CA HIS A 157 -23.91 4.88 -5.26
C HIS A 157 -23.55 5.38 -3.85
N GLN A 158 -22.62 6.33 -3.73
CA GLN A 158 -22.10 6.80 -2.45
C GLN A 158 -21.85 8.31 -2.46
N ASN A 159 -22.07 8.95 -1.32
CA ASN A 159 -21.89 10.39 -1.18
C ASN A 159 -20.47 10.73 -0.71
N PHE A 160 -19.51 10.77 -1.65
CA PHE A 160 -18.16 11.29 -1.42
C PHE A 160 -17.67 12.12 -2.61
N SER A 161 -16.71 13.02 -2.36
CA SER A 161 -15.95 13.71 -3.39
C SER A 161 -14.67 12.94 -3.72
N ILE A 162 -14.19 13.08 -4.95
CA ILE A 162 -12.96 12.46 -5.42
C ILE A 162 -11.94 13.55 -5.68
N TYR A 163 -10.75 13.39 -5.12
CA TYR A 163 -9.61 14.27 -5.36
C TYR A 163 -8.46 13.45 -5.92
N VAL A 164 -7.71 14.04 -6.85
CA VAL A 164 -6.54 13.44 -7.48
C VAL A 164 -5.37 14.39 -7.32
N GLY A 165 -4.25 13.92 -6.80
CA GLY A 165 -3.11 14.81 -6.55
C GLY A 165 -1.91 14.16 -5.89
N VAL A 166 -1.03 15.00 -5.36
CA VAL A 166 0.20 14.59 -4.67
C VAL A 166 -0.07 14.54 -3.18
N ASN A 167 0.41 13.49 -2.49
CA ASN A 167 0.43 13.46 -1.03
C ASN A 167 1.82 13.72 -0.47
N ALA A 168 1.90 14.00 0.82
CA ALA A 168 3.15 13.94 1.56
C ALA A 168 3.24 12.62 2.33
N CYS A 169 4.39 11.96 2.24
CA CYS A 169 4.72 10.81 3.07
C CYS A 169 5.81 11.22 4.05
N ASP A 170 5.48 11.20 5.34
CA ASP A 170 6.35 11.61 6.43
C ASP A 170 6.51 10.46 7.43
N ASP A 171 7.71 10.28 7.98
CA ASP A 171 8.00 9.26 8.99
C ASP A 171 7.77 9.78 10.43
N ALA A 172 7.61 11.08 10.63
CA ALA A 172 7.56 11.72 11.94
C ALA A 172 6.20 12.36 12.25
N PHE A 173 5.18 11.53 12.46
CA PHE A 173 3.78 11.94 12.69
C PHE A 173 3.59 13.11 13.68
N TYR A 174 4.31 13.12 14.80
CA TYR A 174 4.21 14.19 15.82
C TYR A 174 5.16 15.37 15.59
N ALA A 175 6.06 15.29 14.61
CA ALA A 175 6.96 16.38 14.23
C ALA A 175 6.37 17.26 13.12
N GLU A 176 5.22 16.89 12.54
CA GLU A 176 4.48 17.70 11.57
C GLU A 176 3.87 18.95 12.24
N THR A 177 4.68 19.99 12.41
CA THR A 177 4.21 21.25 12.98
C THR A 177 3.27 21.98 12.01
N PRO A 178 2.42 22.91 12.49
CA PRO A 178 1.60 23.74 11.61
C PRO A 178 2.42 24.46 10.53
N GLU A 179 3.63 24.94 10.87
CA GLU A 179 4.53 25.61 9.93
C GLU A 179 5.09 24.65 8.87
N TRP A 180 5.27 23.36 9.21
CA TRP A 180 5.64 22.33 8.24
C TRP A 180 4.48 22.07 7.28
N ILE A 181 3.28 21.84 7.82
CA ILE A 181 2.08 21.57 7.02
C ILE A 181 1.78 22.75 6.08
N GLU A 182 1.95 24.00 6.52
CA GLU A 182 1.75 25.19 5.68
C GLU A 182 2.71 25.23 4.48
N LYS A 183 3.91 24.64 4.58
CA LYS A 183 4.83 24.55 3.42
C LYS A 183 4.34 23.58 2.36
N LEU A 184 3.50 22.62 2.74
CA LEU A 184 2.96 21.58 1.85
C LEU A 184 1.63 22.00 1.19
N THR A 185 0.99 23.07 1.67
CA THR A 185 -0.32 23.52 1.17
C THR A 185 -0.26 24.61 0.10
N ARG A 186 0.93 25.16 -0.16
CA ARG A 186 1.16 26.27 -1.08
C ARG A 186 1.35 25.85 -2.54
#